data_AF-A0A6L5E869-F1
#
_entry.id   AF-A0A6L5E869-F1
#
_cell.length_a   1.000
_cell.length_b   1.000
_cell.length_c   1.000
_cell.angle_alpha   90.00
_cell.angle_beta   90.00
_cell.angle_gamma   90.00
#
_symmetry.space_group_name_H-M   'P 1'
#
loop_
_entity.id
_entity.type
_entity.pdbx_description
1 polymer ?
#
loop_
_entity_poly.entity_id
_entity_poly.type
_entity_poly.pdbx_seq_one_letter_code
_entity_poly.pdbx_strand_id
1 'polypeptide(L)'
;MNIIQAKIKVRAAQDKDTNNLVDLRSMLLDGKHNTSYTSRNIHESNIWKKSYIKWINEQHGSNGNIKIFVAECEGMLAGCATGIIDNRPPAPDCINGMCGWVQSVVVLPQWRRQGVALCIMKNLLSWFEEKTVSKVVLESTYEAEGLYEKLGFTVSPENIFIYEGNRL
;
A
#
# COMPACT_ATOMS: atom_id res chain seq x y z
N MET A 1 -4.66 5.92 27.33
CA MET A 1 -4.49 7.21 26.63
C MET A 1 -5.12 7.07 25.25
N ASN A 2 -6.44 7.34 25.14
CA ASN A 2 -7.31 6.75 24.11
C ASN A 2 -8.20 7.79 23.41
N ILE A 3 -7.62 8.92 22.97
CA ILE A 3 -8.38 10.04 22.39
C ILE A 3 -8.37 10.01 20.85
N ILE A 4 -7.41 9.31 20.22
CA ILE A 4 -7.15 9.43 18.76
C ILE A 4 -7.93 8.40 17.93
N GLN A 5 -8.28 7.26 18.51
CA GLN A 5 -8.96 6.17 17.78
C GLN A 5 -10.37 6.57 17.29
N ALA A 6 -10.99 7.60 17.91
CA ALA A 6 -12.34 8.06 17.61
C ALA A 6 -12.45 8.99 16.37
N LYS A 7 -11.35 9.34 15.68
CA LYS A 7 -11.35 10.30 14.57
C LYS A 7 -10.75 9.79 13.24
N ILE A 8 -10.34 8.53 13.15
CA ILE A 8 -9.75 7.96 11.92
C ILE A 8 -10.88 7.35 11.09
N LYS A 9 -11.16 7.92 9.92
CA LYS A 9 -12.13 7.37 8.97
C LYS A 9 -11.39 6.73 7.80
N VAL A 10 -11.54 5.42 7.63
CA VAL A 10 -10.97 4.69 6.49
C VAL A 10 -12.05 4.49 5.44
N ARG A 11 -11.71 4.71 4.18
CA ARG A 11 -12.60 4.51 3.03
C ARG A 11 -11.81 4.13 1.78
N ALA A 12 -12.50 3.59 0.78
CA ALA A 12 -11.92 3.45 -0.54
C ALA A 12 -11.55 4.84 -1.11
N ALA A 13 -10.43 4.89 -1.84
CA ALA A 13 -10.05 6.07 -2.61
C ALA A 13 -11.08 6.36 -3.70
N GLN A 14 -11.22 7.64 -4.03
CA GLN A 14 -12.07 8.19 -5.08
C GLN A 14 -11.20 9.05 -6.00
N ASP A 15 -11.72 9.40 -7.19
CA ASP A 15 -10.99 10.17 -8.21
C ASP A 15 -10.41 11.48 -7.66
N LYS A 16 -11.15 12.12 -6.75
CA LYS A 16 -10.73 13.36 -6.07
C LYS A 16 -9.46 13.21 -5.21
N ASP A 17 -9.12 11.99 -4.79
CA ASP A 17 -7.96 11.70 -3.95
C ASP A 17 -6.67 11.52 -4.76
N THR A 18 -6.74 11.53 -6.09
CA THR A 18 -5.61 11.21 -6.98
C THR A 18 -4.37 12.06 -6.67
N ASN A 19 -4.53 13.36 -6.52
CA ASN A 19 -3.40 14.25 -6.21
C ASN A 19 -2.80 13.94 -4.83
N ASN A 20 -3.63 13.72 -3.82
CA ASN A 20 -3.16 13.33 -2.49
C ASN A 20 -2.44 11.98 -2.49
N LEU A 21 -2.89 11.02 -3.30
CA LEU A 21 -2.22 9.73 -3.46
C LEU A 21 -0.86 9.89 -4.12
N VAL A 22 -0.72 10.78 -5.11
CA VAL A 22 0.57 11.14 -5.70
C VAL A 22 1.49 11.75 -4.65
N ASP A 23 1.00 12.70 -3.85
CA ASP A 23 1.79 13.35 -2.78
C ASP A 23 2.25 12.33 -1.73
N LEU A 24 1.35 11.44 -1.29
CA LEU A 24 1.69 10.36 -0.35
C LEU A 24 2.74 9.42 -0.95
N ARG A 25 2.58 9.00 -2.20
CA ARG A 25 3.54 8.12 -2.87
C ARG A 25 4.89 8.81 -3.08
N SER A 26 4.91 10.12 -3.33
CA SER A 26 6.14 10.92 -3.41
C SER A 26 6.95 10.86 -2.12
N MET A 27 6.32 10.71 -0.97
CA MET A 27 7.06 10.53 0.29
C MET A 27 7.91 9.25 0.32
N LEU A 28 7.50 8.21 -0.41
CA LEU A 28 8.27 6.97 -0.56
C LEU A 28 9.30 7.07 -1.68
N LEU A 29 8.88 7.60 -2.84
CA LEU A 29 9.65 7.49 -4.08
C LEU A 29 10.59 8.68 -4.33
N ASP A 30 10.33 9.85 -3.77
CA ASP A 30 11.19 11.04 -3.92
C ASP A 30 11.95 11.36 -2.61
N GLY A 31 11.88 10.45 -1.62
CA GLY A 31 12.53 10.59 -0.32
C GLY A 31 14.04 10.32 -0.36
N LYS A 32 14.73 10.59 0.77
CA LYS A 32 16.19 10.38 0.92
C LYS A 32 16.60 8.92 1.15
N HIS A 33 15.67 7.97 1.00
CA HIS A 33 15.96 6.56 1.22
C HIS A 33 16.68 6.01 -0.02
N ASN A 34 17.84 5.39 0.14
CA ASN A 34 18.60 4.80 -0.97
C ASN A 34 18.02 3.43 -1.37
N THR A 35 16.71 3.37 -1.59
CA THR A 35 15.98 2.15 -1.96
C THR A 35 15.92 2.02 -3.47
N SER A 36 15.86 0.80 -4.00
CA SER A 36 15.84 0.57 -5.45
C SER A 36 14.69 1.29 -6.16
N TYR A 37 13.57 1.58 -5.49
CA TYR A 37 12.40 2.21 -6.11
C TYR A 37 12.38 3.76 -6.09
N THR A 38 13.35 4.44 -5.48
CA THR A 38 13.34 5.92 -5.43
C THR A 38 13.79 6.57 -6.73
N SER A 39 13.19 7.70 -7.08
CA SER A 39 13.56 8.52 -8.23
C SER A 39 14.94 9.14 -8.01
N ARG A 40 15.78 9.12 -9.05
CA ARG A 40 17.15 9.65 -8.99
C ARG A 40 17.24 11.13 -9.33
N ASN A 41 16.23 11.65 -10.02
CA ASN A 41 16.19 13.01 -10.53
C ASN A 41 14.74 13.46 -10.78
N ILE A 42 14.56 14.74 -11.08
CA ILE A 42 13.24 15.34 -11.34
C ILE A 42 12.55 14.74 -12.58
N HIS A 43 13.32 14.26 -13.57
CA HIS A 43 12.76 13.67 -14.78
C HIS A 43 12.05 12.34 -14.46
N GLU A 44 12.72 11.43 -13.75
CA GLU A 44 12.11 10.20 -13.23
C GLU A 44 10.93 10.48 -12.32
N SER A 45 11.05 11.48 -11.44
CA SER A 45 9.96 11.90 -10.55
C SER A 45 8.71 12.27 -11.34
N ASN A 46 8.86 13.08 -12.39
CA ASN A 46 7.76 13.47 -13.25
C ASN A 46 7.17 12.31 -14.05
N ILE A 47 8.01 11.36 -14.50
CA ILE A 47 7.55 10.17 -15.25
C ILE A 47 6.70 9.28 -14.34
N TRP A 48 7.20 8.88 -13.17
CA TRP A 48 6.44 7.95 -12.33
C TRP A 48 5.14 8.58 -11.84
N LYS A 49 5.11 9.90 -11.54
CA LYS A 49 3.89 10.63 -11.17
C LYS A 49 2.83 10.55 -12.25
N LYS A 50 3.19 10.84 -13.51
CA LYS A 50 2.28 10.73 -14.66
C LYS A 50 1.78 9.30 -14.84
N SER A 51 2.68 8.32 -14.76
CA SER A 51 2.33 6.90 -14.86
C SER A 51 1.40 6.45 -13.73
N TYR A 52 1.61 6.95 -12.52
CA TYR A 52 0.80 6.59 -11.36
C TYR A 52 -0.61 7.19 -11.44
N ILE A 53 -0.75 8.44 -11.90
CA ILE A 53 -2.06 9.05 -12.18
C ILE A 53 -2.82 8.23 -13.22
N LYS A 54 -2.15 7.86 -14.33
CA LYS A 54 -2.73 7.00 -15.36
C LYS A 54 -3.18 5.67 -14.77
N TRP A 55 -2.32 5.02 -13.99
CA TRP A 55 -2.62 3.74 -13.36
C TRP A 55 -3.81 3.82 -12.41
N ILE A 56 -3.90 4.85 -11.55
CA ILE A 56 -5.06 5.07 -10.66
C ILE A 56 -6.34 5.15 -11.49
N ASN A 57 -6.36 5.99 -12.52
CA ASN A 57 -7.53 6.20 -13.39
C ASN A 57 -8.00 4.90 -14.07
N GLU A 58 -7.07 4.04 -14.48
CA GLU A 58 -7.39 2.73 -15.07
C GLU A 58 -7.99 1.75 -14.04
N GLN A 59 -7.65 1.88 -12.75
CA GLN A 59 -8.17 0.98 -11.72
C GLN A 59 -9.65 1.21 -11.39
N HIS A 60 -10.20 2.39 -11.69
CA HIS A 60 -11.64 2.67 -11.54
C HIS A 60 -12.51 1.77 -12.43
N GLY A 61 -11.94 1.15 -13.47
CA GLY A 61 -12.57 0.14 -14.32
C GLY A 61 -12.02 -1.28 -14.16
N SER A 62 -11.11 -1.53 -13.21
CA SER A 62 -10.56 -2.86 -12.99
C SER A 62 -11.62 -3.83 -12.46
N ASN A 63 -11.48 -5.13 -12.74
CA ASN A 63 -12.38 -6.21 -12.30
C ASN A 63 -12.43 -6.43 -10.76
N GLY A 64 -12.10 -5.40 -9.97
CA GLY A 64 -12.17 -5.42 -8.51
C GLY A 64 -11.01 -6.14 -7.84
N ASN A 65 -9.89 -6.34 -8.54
CA ASN A 65 -8.67 -6.96 -8.01
C ASN A 65 -7.72 -5.93 -7.36
N ILE A 66 -7.97 -4.64 -7.55
CA ILE A 66 -7.15 -3.59 -6.95
C ILE A 66 -8.05 -2.70 -6.10
N LYS A 67 -7.56 -2.36 -4.91
CA LYS A 67 -8.24 -1.48 -3.97
C LYS A 67 -7.25 -0.58 -3.28
N ILE A 68 -7.48 0.72 -3.35
CA ILE A 68 -6.72 1.70 -2.57
C ILE A 68 -7.61 2.16 -1.42
N PHE A 69 -7.13 1.98 -0.19
CA PHE A 69 -7.76 2.57 0.99
C PHE A 69 -7.02 3.83 1.39
N VAL A 70 -7.77 4.81 1.83
CA VAL A 70 -7.27 6.06 2.39
C VAL A 70 -7.83 6.26 3.79
N ALA A 71 -7.04 6.84 4.68
CA ALA A 71 -7.50 7.28 5.99
C ALA A 71 -7.61 8.80 6.02
N GLU A 72 -8.72 9.29 6.57
CA GLU A 72 -8.94 10.69 6.89
C GLU A 72 -8.80 10.89 8.39
N CYS A 73 -8.05 11.92 8.78
CA CYS A 73 -7.96 12.43 10.15
C CYS A 73 -8.28 13.93 10.10
N GLU A 74 -9.28 14.37 10.87
CA GLU A 74 -9.68 15.77 10.95
C GLU A 74 -10.04 16.39 9.58
N GLY A 75 -10.67 15.61 8.71
CA GLY A 75 -11.07 16.04 7.36
C GLY A 75 -9.94 16.06 6.33
N MET A 76 -8.71 15.69 6.72
CA MET A 76 -7.55 15.62 5.81
C MET A 76 -7.11 14.19 5.57
N LEU A 77 -6.65 13.89 4.36
CA LEU A 77 -6.03 12.60 4.06
C LEU A 77 -4.72 12.43 4.85
N ALA A 78 -4.69 11.42 5.70
CA ALA A 78 -3.61 11.13 6.63
C ALA A 78 -2.71 9.98 6.16
N GLY A 79 -3.19 9.11 5.28
CA GLY A 79 -2.42 7.98 4.77
C GLY A 79 -3.19 7.11 3.79
N CYS A 80 -2.49 6.17 3.17
CA CYS A 80 -3.06 5.21 2.23
C CYS A 80 -2.36 3.84 2.28
N ALA A 81 -3.01 2.85 1.69
CA ALA A 81 -2.41 1.58 1.29
C ALA A 81 -3.13 1.04 0.05
N THR A 82 -2.40 0.31 -0.78
CA THR A 82 -2.92 -0.35 -1.98
C THR A 82 -2.90 -1.85 -1.78
N GLY A 83 -4.02 -2.51 -2.01
CA GLY A 83 -4.10 -3.97 -2.16
C GLY A 83 -4.26 -4.36 -3.62
N ILE A 84 -3.60 -5.44 -4.00
CA ILE A 84 -3.64 -6.04 -5.33
C ILE A 84 -3.90 -7.54 -5.13
N ILE A 85 -4.85 -8.09 -5.87
CA ILE A 85 -5.11 -9.53 -5.92
C ILE A 85 -4.46 -10.08 -7.18
N ASP A 86 -3.50 -10.97 -6.98
CA ASP A 86 -2.76 -11.69 -8.00
C ASP A 86 -3.28 -13.14 -8.08
N ASN A 87 -3.60 -13.59 -9.30
CA ASN A 87 -4.12 -14.92 -9.56
C ASN A 87 -2.97 -15.83 -9.99
N ARG A 88 -2.54 -16.69 -9.07
CA ARG A 88 -1.43 -17.61 -9.24
C ARG A 88 -1.91 -19.04 -9.44
N PRO A 89 -1.05 -19.94 -9.97
CA PRO A 89 -1.30 -21.37 -9.87
C PRO A 89 -1.59 -21.76 -8.40
N PRO A 90 -2.65 -22.53 -8.14
CA PRO A 90 -2.93 -23.07 -6.82
C PRO A 90 -1.72 -23.76 -6.19
N ALA A 91 -1.54 -23.56 -4.89
CA ALA A 91 -0.50 -24.18 -4.09
C ALA A 91 -1.07 -24.61 -2.73
N PRO A 92 -0.41 -25.53 -1.99
CA PRO A 92 -0.90 -25.97 -0.67
C PRO A 92 -1.13 -24.84 0.34
N ASP A 93 -0.37 -23.74 0.21
CA ASP A 93 -0.46 -22.54 1.06
C ASP A 93 -1.38 -21.44 0.48
N CYS A 94 -1.96 -21.65 -0.71
CA CYS A 94 -2.93 -20.78 -1.35
C CYS A 94 -3.75 -21.58 -2.39
N ILE A 95 -4.72 -22.37 -1.90
CA ILE A 95 -5.39 -23.40 -2.70
C ILE A 95 -6.30 -22.84 -3.81
N ASN A 96 -6.79 -21.62 -3.64
CA ASN A 96 -7.59 -20.93 -4.66
C ASN A 96 -6.73 -20.10 -5.62
N GLY A 97 -5.41 -20.04 -5.40
CA GLY A 97 -4.48 -19.25 -6.21
C GLY A 97 -4.61 -17.74 -6.03
N MET A 98 -5.51 -17.23 -5.19
CA MET A 98 -5.73 -15.80 -5.00
C MET A 98 -4.81 -15.26 -3.90
N CYS A 99 -3.72 -14.61 -4.31
CA CYS A 99 -2.73 -14.03 -3.41
C CYS A 99 -2.88 -12.51 -3.34
N GLY A 100 -3.04 -11.97 -2.13
CA GLY A 100 -3.07 -10.54 -1.88
C GLY A 100 -1.65 -9.96 -1.79
N TRP A 101 -1.47 -8.76 -2.33
CA TRP A 101 -0.25 -7.97 -2.22
C TRP A 101 -0.57 -6.62 -1.65
N VAL A 102 0.13 -6.24 -0.58
CA VAL A 102 0.05 -4.90 -0.01
C VAL A 102 1.22 -4.08 -0.52
N GLN A 103 0.92 -2.90 -1.05
CA GLN A 103 1.91 -1.93 -1.49
C GLN A 103 1.58 -0.53 -1.00
N SER A 104 2.57 0.36 -1.06
CA SER A 104 2.34 1.81 -0.95
C SER A 104 1.73 2.24 0.39
N VAL A 105 2.11 1.58 1.49
CA VAL A 105 1.64 1.92 2.82
C VAL A 105 2.34 3.21 3.28
N VAL A 106 1.59 4.30 3.37
CA VAL A 106 2.12 5.62 3.76
C VAL A 106 1.21 6.27 4.77
N VAL A 107 1.82 6.86 5.81
CA VAL A 107 1.14 7.77 6.73
C VAL A 107 1.95 9.06 6.83
N LEU A 108 1.25 10.19 6.70
CA LEU A 108 1.82 11.53 6.86
C LEU A 108 2.50 11.67 8.24
N PRO A 109 3.65 12.34 8.36
CA PRO A 109 4.47 12.33 9.58
C PRO A 109 3.71 12.76 10.84
N GLN A 110 2.86 13.78 10.73
CA GLN A 110 2.05 14.32 11.83
C GLN A 110 0.98 13.35 12.34
N TRP A 111 0.64 12.30 11.58
CA TRP A 111 -0.36 11.28 11.92
C TRP A 111 0.26 9.91 12.25
N ARG A 112 1.59 9.80 12.26
CA ARG A 112 2.29 8.55 12.59
C ARG A 112 2.15 8.22 14.06
N ARG A 113 2.30 6.93 14.40
CA ARG A 113 2.21 6.38 15.76
C ARG A 113 0.86 6.61 16.46
N GLN A 114 -0.18 6.96 15.70
CA GLN A 114 -1.54 7.21 16.17
C GLN A 114 -2.55 6.14 15.75
N GLY A 115 -2.09 5.04 15.16
CA GLY A 115 -2.94 3.93 14.73
C GLY A 115 -3.48 4.03 13.30
N VAL A 116 -3.17 5.10 12.55
CA VAL A 116 -3.65 5.30 11.17
C VAL A 116 -3.31 4.12 10.25
N ALA A 117 -2.03 3.72 10.18
CA ALA A 117 -1.61 2.59 9.36
C ALA A 117 -2.31 1.28 9.77
N LEU A 118 -2.49 1.06 11.08
CA LEU A 118 -3.20 -0.12 11.60
C LEU A 118 -4.67 -0.13 11.13
N CYS A 119 -5.37 1.00 11.19
CA CYS A 119 -6.75 1.12 10.71
C CYS A 119 -6.85 0.85 9.21
N ILE A 120 -5.94 1.42 8.40
CA ILE A 120 -5.90 1.18 6.95
C ILE A 120 -5.68 -0.31 6.66
N MET A 121 -4.66 -0.92 7.28
CA MET A 121 -4.31 -2.32 7.05
C MET A 121 -5.43 -3.27 7.46
N LYS A 122 -6.13 -3.01 8.57
CA LYS A 122 -7.30 -3.82 8.97
C LYS A 122 -8.42 -3.78 7.92
N ASN A 123 -8.71 -2.62 7.35
CA ASN A 123 -9.71 -2.51 6.27
C ASN A 123 -9.24 -3.23 5.01
N LEU A 124 -7.94 -3.16 4.70
CA LEU A 124 -7.37 -3.84 3.54
C LEU A 124 -7.42 -5.36 3.69
N LEU A 125 -7.09 -5.90 4.87
CA LEU A 125 -7.18 -7.32 5.17
C LEU A 125 -8.63 -7.83 5.14
N SER A 126 -9.58 -7.05 5.68
CA SER A 126 -11.02 -7.35 5.57
C SER A 126 -11.47 -7.44 4.11
N TRP A 127 -11.01 -6.52 3.26
CA TRP A 127 -11.32 -6.55 1.84
C TRP A 127 -10.72 -7.78 1.12
N PHE A 128 -9.51 -8.20 1.49
CA PHE A 128 -8.92 -9.45 0.99
C PHE A 128 -9.76 -10.67 1.41
N GLU A 129 -10.18 -10.73 2.67
CA GLU A 129 -11.03 -11.81 3.19
C GLU A 129 -12.38 -11.87 2.47
N GLU A 130 -13.05 -10.73 2.25
CA GLU A 130 -14.27 -10.63 1.44
C GLU A 130 -14.08 -11.15 0.00
N LYS A 131 -12.86 -11.08 -0.52
CA LYS A 131 -12.46 -11.60 -1.83
C LYS A 131 -11.95 -13.04 -1.78
N THR A 132 -12.09 -13.72 -0.65
CA THR A 132 -11.60 -15.09 -0.41
C THR A 132 -10.08 -15.26 -0.53
N VAL A 133 -9.32 -14.16 -0.47
CA VAL A 133 -7.85 -14.23 -0.49
C VAL A 133 -7.37 -14.84 0.82
N SER A 134 -6.62 -15.94 0.71
CA SER A 134 -6.16 -16.73 1.86
C SER A 134 -4.71 -16.46 2.26
N LYS A 135 -3.93 -15.83 1.37
CA LYS A 135 -2.52 -15.46 1.59
C LYS A 135 -2.31 -14.01 1.18
N VAL A 136 -1.68 -13.22 2.06
CA VAL A 136 -1.34 -11.82 1.79
C VAL A 136 0.16 -11.61 2.02
N VAL A 137 0.81 -10.96 1.07
CA VAL A 137 2.26 -10.71 1.05
C VAL A 137 2.52 -9.20 0.98
N LEU A 138 3.63 -8.78 1.58
CA LEU A 138 4.10 -7.40 1.51
C LEU A 138 5.63 -7.35 1.61
N GLU A 139 6.18 -6.23 1.17
CA GLU A 139 7.58 -5.87 1.40
C GLU A 139 7.61 -4.75 2.46
N SER A 140 8.46 -4.90 3.46
CA SER A 140 8.55 -3.98 4.60
C SER A 140 9.93 -3.36 4.68
N THR A 141 9.99 -2.10 5.12
CA THR A 141 11.22 -1.57 5.71
C THR A 141 11.33 -2.04 7.16
N TYR A 142 12.54 -2.04 7.72
CA TYR A 142 12.77 -2.44 9.11
C TYR A 142 11.89 -1.66 10.11
N GLU A 143 11.68 -0.36 9.87
CA GLU A 143 10.90 0.50 10.75
C GLU A 143 9.39 0.18 10.74
N ALA A 144 8.90 -0.50 9.70
CA ALA A 144 7.51 -0.88 9.55
C ALA A 144 7.19 -2.31 10.03
N GLU A 145 8.20 -3.16 10.28
CA GLU A 145 8.02 -4.57 10.65
C GLU A 145 7.14 -4.74 11.89
N GLY A 146 7.36 -3.94 12.94
CA GLY A 146 6.57 -4.02 14.18
C GLY A 146 5.08 -3.67 14.03
N LEU A 147 4.66 -3.06 12.91
CA LEU A 147 3.24 -2.94 12.55
C LEU A 147 2.72 -4.27 12.00
N TYR A 148 3.46 -4.88 11.10
CA TYR A 148 3.06 -6.09 10.39
C TYR A 148 3.05 -7.31 11.32
N GLU A 149 4.02 -7.44 12.23
CA GLU A 149 4.02 -8.47 13.28
C GLU A 149 2.75 -8.38 14.15
N LYS A 150 2.33 -7.17 14.53
CA LYS A 150 1.08 -6.96 15.31
C LYS A 150 -0.19 -7.34 14.53
N LEU A 151 -0.11 -7.34 13.22
CA LEU A 151 -1.18 -7.76 12.31
C LEU A 151 -1.10 -9.27 11.99
N GLY A 152 -0.12 -9.99 12.54
CA GLY A 152 0.06 -11.43 12.34
C GLY A 152 0.86 -11.81 11.10
N PHE A 153 1.50 -10.85 10.42
CA PHE A 153 2.46 -11.18 9.37
C PHE A 153 3.72 -11.79 9.97
N THR A 154 4.29 -12.76 9.27
CA THR A 154 5.56 -13.40 9.61
C THR A 154 6.54 -13.25 8.47
N VAL A 155 7.84 -13.23 8.78
CA VAL A 155 8.90 -13.18 7.77
C VAL A 155 8.92 -14.49 6.97
N SER A 156 9.00 -14.38 5.64
CA SER A 156 9.18 -15.54 4.77
C SER A 156 10.58 -16.12 4.93
N PRO A 157 10.76 -17.46 4.96
CA PRO A 157 12.09 -18.07 4.93
C PRO A 157 12.77 -17.96 3.56
N GLU A 158 12.05 -17.52 2.54
CA GLU A 158 12.53 -17.41 1.16
C GLU A 158 13.20 -16.06 0.91
N ASN A 159 14.30 -16.08 0.14
CA ASN A 159 14.95 -14.86 -0.31
C ASN A 159 14.22 -14.28 -1.52
N ILE A 160 14.14 -12.94 -1.58
CA ILE A 160 13.70 -12.23 -2.77
C ILE A 160 14.92 -11.96 -3.65
N PHE A 161 14.92 -12.50 -4.87
CA PHE A 161 15.90 -12.19 -5.91
C PHE A 161 15.30 -11.21 -6.90
N ILE A 162 16.03 -10.15 -7.21
CA ILE A 162 15.59 -9.09 -8.13
C ILE A 162 16.55 -9.06 -9.32
N TYR A 163 16.00 -9.12 -10.54
CA TYR A 163 16.72 -8.84 -11.77
C TYR A 163 16.26 -7.47 -12.30
N GLU A 164 17.16 -6.50 -12.32
CA GLU A 164 16.88 -5.15 -12.79
C GLU A 164 17.33 -5.01 -14.26
N GLY A 165 16.37 -4.82 -15.16
CA GLY A 165 16.67 -4.43 -16.54
C GLY A 165 17.06 -2.96 -16.65
N ASN A 166 17.18 -2.46 -17.90
CA ASN A 166 17.42 -1.04 -18.12
C ASN A 166 16.26 -0.21 -17.55
N ARG A 167 16.57 0.55 -16.50
CA ARG A 167 15.69 1.59 -15.96
C ARG A 167 15.68 2.79 -16.90
N LEU A 168 14.53 3.44 -17.04
CA LEU A 168 14.32 4.66 -17.81
C LEU A 168 15.40 5.73 -17.53
#